data_AF-X1VU01-F1
#
_entry.id   AF-X1VU01-F1
#
_cell.length_a   1.000
_cell.length_b   1.000
_cell.length_c   1.000
_cell.angle_alpha   90.00
_cell.angle_beta   90.00
_cell.angle_gamma   90.00
#
_symmetry.space_group_name_H-M   'P 1'
#
loop_
_entity.id
_entity.type
_entity.pdbx_description
1 polymer ?
#
loop_
_entity_poly.entity_id
_entity_poly.type
_entity_poly.pdbx_seq_one_letter_code
_entity_poly.pdbx_strand_id
1 'polypeptide(L)' 'MELKQDEITQEQWDEWKQLMRDNCCAECGCDLTIKTIPEHATLYFGCHNTEHHGFIERTTYTQELRRGA' A
#
# COMPACT_ATOMS: atom_id res chain seq x y z
N MET A 1 -25.88 -2.79 -1.47
CA MET A 1 -24.95 -1.65 -1.47
C MET A 1 -23.86 -2.00 -2.46
N GLU A 2 -23.99 -1.51 -3.68
CA GLU A 2 -22.98 -1.73 -4.73
C GLU A 2 -21.75 -0.91 -4.35
N LEU A 3 -20.63 -1.60 -4.14
CA LEU A 3 -19.35 -0.97 -3.82
C LEU A 3 -18.98 -0.08 -5.01
N LYS A 4 -18.74 1.21 -4.76
CA LYS A 4 -18.33 2.20 -5.76
C LYS A 4 -16.92 1.91 -6.27
N GLN A 5 -16.76 0.82 -7.01
CA GLN A 5 -15.53 0.51 -7.72
C GLN A 5 -15.33 1.47 -8.91
N ASP A 6 -16.36 2.24 -9.28
CA ASP A 6 -16.37 3.26 -10.34
C ASP A 6 -15.66 4.59 -10.00
N GLU A 7 -15.32 4.87 -8.73
CA GLU A 7 -14.68 6.15 -8.36
C GLU A 7 -13.14 6.13 -8.44
N ILE A 8 -12.52 4.95 -8.63
CA ILE A 8 -11.08 4.87 -8.92
C ILE A 8 -10.85 4.75 -10.41
N THR A 9 -10.14 5.73 -10.96
CA THR A 9 -9.69 5.66 -12.35
C THR A 9 -8.65 4.54 -12.51
N GLN A 10 -8.58 3.94 -13.70
CA GLN A 10 -7.58 2.93 -14.03
C GLN A 10 -6.15 3.40 -13.68
N GLU A 11 -5.87 4.69 -13.90
CA GLU A 11 -4.59 5.33 -13.57
C GLU A 11 -4.29 5.31 -12.07
N GLN A 12 -5.25 5.67 -11.22
CA GLN A 12 -5.09 5.59 -9.76
C GLN A 12 -4.89 4.16 -9.28
N TRP A 13 -5.57 3.20 -9.91
CA TRP A 13 -5.40 1.79 -9.60
C TRP A 13 -4.01 1.28 -9.95
N ASP A 14 -3.47 1.68 -11.10
CA ASP A 14 -2.12 1.33 -11.52
C ASP A 14 -1.06 2.02 -10.65
N GLU A 15 -1.29 3.27 -10.24
CA GLU A 15 -0.44 3.98 -9.27
C GLU A 15 -0.40 3.24 -7.93
N TRP A 16 -1.56 2.84 -7.39
CA TRP A 16 -1.61 2.11 -6.13
C TRP A 16 -0.98 0.73 -6.22
N LYS A 17 -1.10 0.06 -7.38
CA LYS A 17 -0.36 -1.18 -7.65
C LYS A 17 1.14 -0.99 -7.67
N GLN A 18 1.61 0.12 -8.23
CA GLN A 18 3.03 0.46 -8.21
C GLN A 18 3.50 0.73 -6.78
N LEU A 19 2.75 1.53 -6.02
CA LEU A 19 3.03 1.81 -4.61
C LEU A 19 3.06 0.53 -3.76
N MET A 20 2.14 -0.44 -3.97
CA MET A 20 2.16 -1.75 -3.29
C MET A 20 3.43 -2.56 -3.59
N ARG A 21 3.99 -2.45 -4.81
CA ARG A 21 5.20 -3.18 -5.20
C ARG A 21 6.44 -2.56 -4.57
N ASP A 22 6.51 -1.24 -4.60
CA ASP A 22 7.70 -0.47 -4.23
C ASP A 22 7.77 -0.19 -2.73
N ASN A 23 6.64 -0.28 -2.00
CA ASN A 23 6.58 0.04 -0.58
C ASN A 23 6.09 -1.14 0.27
N CYS A 24 6.51 -1.15 1.53
CA CYS A 24 6.01 -2.05 2.56
C CYS A 24 5.58 -1.29 3.81
N CYS A 25 4.87 -1.96 4.70
CA CYS A 25 4.48 -1.39 5.98
C CYS A 25 5.72 -0.96 6.79
N ALA A 26 5.71 0.27 7.29
CA ALA A 26 6.80 0.84 8.08
C ALA A 26 7.02 0.10 9.41
N GLU A 27 5.98 -0.53 9.95
CA GLU A 27 5.99 -1.13 11.29
C GLU A 27 6.30 -2.62 11.27
N CYS A 28 5.70 -3.38 10.35
CA CYS A 28 5.91 -4.84 10.27
C CYS A 28 6.69 -5.31 9.04
N GLY A 29 6.98 -4.43 8.08
CA GLY A 29 7.68 -4.79 6.84
C GLY A 29 6.86 -5.63 5.85
N CYS A 30 5.59 -5.98 6.17
CA CYS A 30 4.72 -6.74 5.28
C CYS A 30 4.24 -5.90 4.07
N ASP A 31 3.77 -6.60 3.03
CA ASP A 31 3.12 -5.98 1.88
C ASP A 31 1.91 -5.11 2.27
N LEU A 32 1.71 -4.04 1.49
CA LEU A 32 0.54 -3.19 1.55
C LEU A 32 -0.59 -3.80 0.73
N THR A 33 -1.83 -3.54 1.12
CA THR A 33 -3.03 -4.08 0.49
C THR A 33 -4.06 -2.97 0.27
N ILE A 34 -4.80 -3.07 -0.84
CA ILE A 34 -6.01 -2.26 -1.03
C ILE A 34 -7.18 -3.01 -0.41
N LYS A 35 -7.91 -2.33 0.48
CA LYS A 35 -9.10 -2.81 1.16
C LYS A 35 -10.26 -1.91 0.84
N THR A 36 -11.46 -2.47 0.76
CA THR A 36 -12.68 -1.68 0.65
C THR A 36 -13.31 -1.54 2.02
N ILE A 37 -13.56 -0.31 2.46
CA ILE A 37 -14.29 -0.04 3.70
C ILE A 37 -15.77 0.07 3.34
N PRO A 38 -16.60 -0.95 3.64
CA PRO A 38 -17.99 -0.96 3.20
C PRO A 38 -18.81 0.15 3.84
N GLU A 39 -18.47 0.58 5.06
CA GLU A 39 -19.19 1.63 5.80
C GLU A 39 -19.09 3.01 5.14
N HIS A 40 -17.97 3.29 4.47
CA HIS A 40 -17.71 4.56 3.80
C HIS A 40 -17.73 4.44 2.26
N ALA A 41 -18.02 3.24 1.74
CA ALA A 41 -17.88 2.92 0.30
C ALA A 41 -16.56 3.43 -0.31
N THR A 42 -15.48 3.46 0.48
CA THR A 42 -14.19 4.03 0.11
C THR A 42 -13.14 2.93 0.06
N LEU A 43 -12.16 3.06 -0.84
CA LEU A 43 -10.99 2.19 -0.87
C LEU A 43 -9.87 2.77 0.00
N TYR A 44 -9.23 1.91 0.78
CA TYR A 44 -8.13 2.22 1.67
C TYR A 44 -6.90 1.44 1.25
N PHE A 45 -5.77 2.13 1.16
CA PHE A 45 -4.46 1.53 0.90
C PHE A 45 -3.63 1.54 2.19
N GLY A 46 -3.17 0.38 2.62
CA GLY A 46 -2.34 0.28 3.84
C GLY A 46 -2.01 -1.15 4.25
N CYS A 47 -1.46 -1.29 5.45
CA CYS A 47 -1.12 -2.60 6.00
C CYS A 47 -2.38 -3.48 6.21
N HIS A 48 -2.18 -4.79 6.29
CA HIS A 48 -3.21 -5.71 6.75
C HIS A 48 -3.66 -5.41 8.19
N ASN A 49 -2.74 -4.98 9.06
CA ASN A 49 -3.11 -4.48 10.39
C ASN A 49 -3.63 -3.04 10.30
N THR A 50 -4.81 -2.78 10.87
CA THR A 50 -5.42 -1.45 10.91
C THR A 50 -4.75 -0.50 11.90
N GLU A 51 -4.00 -1.04 12.86
CA GLU A 51 -3.21 -0.24 13.80
C GLU A 51 -1.87 0.21 13.21
N HIS A 52 -1.45 -0.36 12.08
CA HIS A 52 -0.20 0.04 11.45
C HIS A 52 -0.42 1.24 10.53
N HIS A 53 0.41 2.24 10.70
CA HIS A 53 0.37 3.51 10.01
C HIS A 53 1.65 3.74 9.20
N GLY A 54 1.45 4.27 7.99
CA GLY A 54 2.55 4.62 7.11
C GLY A 54 3.18 3.43 6.39
N PHE A 55 3.98 3.77 5.39
CA PHE A 55 4.73 2.84 4.57
C PHE A 55 6.11 3.41 4.28
N ILE A 56 7.06 2.52 4.03
CA ILE A 56 8.42 2.86 3.62
C ILE A 56 8.71 2.21 2.27
N GLU A 57 9.58 2.86 1.48
CA GLU A 57 10.12 2.25 0.27
C GLU A 57 10.89 0.98 0.65
N ARG A 58 10.63 -0.10 -0.07
CA ARG A 58 11.38 -1.34 0.07
C ARG A 58 12.84 -1.07 -0.25
N THR A 59 13.69 -1.21 0.75
CA THR A 59 15.13 -1.17 0.51
C THR A 59 15.51 -2.35 -0.37
N THR A 60 15.95 -2.04 -1.59
CA THR A 60 16.54 -3.07 -2.43
C THR A 60 17.87 -3.51 -1.79
N TYR A 61 18.23 -4.79 -1.96
CA TYR A 61 19.48 -5.35 -1.42
C TYR A 61 20.72 -4.47 -1.73
N THR A 62 20.72 -3.83 -2.90
CA THR A 62 21.76 -2.89 -3.32
C THR A 62 21.73 -1.53 -2.60
N GLN A 63 20.54 -1.04 -2.20
CA GLN A 63 20.41 0.15 -1.35
C GLN A 63 20.91 -0.14 0.08
N GLU A 64 20.65 -1.34 0.63
CA GLU A 64 21.18 -1.73 1.94
C GLU A 64 22.71 -1.83 1.92
N LEU A 65 23.28 -2.43 0.88
CA LEU A 65 24.74 -2.49 0.68
C LEU A 65 25.39 -1.09 0.56
N ARG A 66 24.70 -0.10 -0.03
CA ARG A 66 25.19 1.28 -0.13
C ARG A 66 25.09 2.06 1.19
N ARG A 67 24.20 1.65 2.10
CA ARG A 67 24.08 2.25 3.44
C ARG A 67 25.11 1.69 4.44
N GLY A 68 25.97 0.74 4.02
CA GLY A 68 27.01 0.08 4.84
C GLY A 68 26.42 -1.11 5.60
N ALA A 69 26.99 -2.33 5.64
CA ALA A 69 28.38 -2.68 5.96
C ALA A 69 28.94 -1.85 7.13
#